data_AF-A0A0D6LVU5-F1
#
_entry.id   AF-A0A0D6LVU5-F1
#
_cell.length_a   1.000
_cell.length_b   1.000
_cell.length_c   1.000
_cell.angle_alpha   90.00
_cell.angle_beta   90.00
_cell.angle_gamma   90.00
#
_symmetry.space_group_name_H-M   'P 1'
#
loop_
_entity.id
_entity.type
_entity.pdbx_description
1 polymer ?
#
loop_
_entity_poly.entity_id
_entity_poly.type
_entity_poly.pdbx_seq_one_letter_code
_entity_poly.pdbx_strand_id
1 'polypeptide(L)'
;MRVAPLMQKMSVDPEDYPNWNRDRLINEIHKAVKKLYIGDHLEELVNDIISYYVDRDEEQHFEFYIDRYTEFLSDLLFVVPSADGILARSAAGWDMYAYSLDHYNEAIWDKDVPKRLKGAPHGCEFQYTKAMHFCKHFHMNEEEQVVADVFRHSFIEFVRIGDPSNEHEVWLEVGAGKDLRYLQITPKPLMKLGFYNESTSFWHEMRKYDFDMVQTLPTVKSTKGTKQEL
;
A
#
# COMPACT_ATOMS: atom_id res chain seq x y z
N MET A 1 -6.64 -15.07 -14.90
CA MET A 1 -7.59 -13.95 -14.75
C MET A 1 -6.79 -12.68 -14.93
N ARG A 2 -7.14 -11.78 -15.86
CA ARG A 2 -6.34 -10.57 -16.11
C ARG A 2 -6.50 -9.64 -14.92
N VAL A 3 -5.40 -9.35 -14.22
CA VAL A 3 -5.30 -8.22 -13.29
C VAL A 3 -5.84 -6.99 -14.04
N ALA A 4 -6.61 -6.12 -13.39
CA ALA A 4 -7.29 -5.00 -14.03
C ALA A 4 -6.34 -4.24 -15.00
N PRO A 5 -6.75 -3.87 -16.22
CA PRO A 5 -5.86 -3.29 -17.24
C PRO A 5 -5.06 -2.06 -16.78
N LEU A 6 -5.52 -1.35 -15.76
CA LEU A 6 -4.81 -0.23 -15.14
C LEU A 6 -3.59 -0.69 -14.33
N MET A 7 -3.72 -1.77 -13.56
CA MET A 7 -2.66 -2.37 -12.74
C MET A 7 -1.57 -3.00 -13.62
N GLN A 8 -1.94 -3.61 -14.74
CA GLN A 8 -0.97 -4.12 -15.73
C GLN A 8 -0.11 -3.04 -16.38
N LYS A 9 -0.58 -1.79 -16.43
CA LYS A 9 0.20 -0.66 -16.97
C LYS A 9 1.16 -0.06 -15.94
N MET A 10 1.04 -0.46 -14.67
CA MET A 10 1.85 0.03 -13.57
C MET A 10 2.98 -0.95 -13.21
N SER A 11 2.94 -2.19 -13.70
CA SER A 11 4.04 -3.14 -13.55
C SER A 11 5.23 -2.75 -14.42
N VAL A 12 6.42 -3.03 -13.93
CA VAL A 12 7.68 -2.90 -14.68
C VAL A 12 8.00 -4.23 -15.35
N ASP A 13 8.30 -4.20 -16.65
CA ASP A 13 8.75 -5.38 -17.38
C ASP A 13 10.20 -5.74 -16.98
N PRO A 14 10.52 -7.01 -16.66
CA PRO A 14 11.89 -7.44 -16.36
C PRO A 14 12.91 -7.08 -17.45
N GLU A 15 12.53 -7.08 -18.73
CA GLU A 15 13.42 -6.67 -19.82
C GLU A 15 13.87 -5.21 -19.72
N ASP A 16 13.10 -4.41 -19.00
CA ASP A 16 13.27 -2.98 -18.88
C ASP A 16 13.95 -2.56 -17.56
N TYR A 17 14.20 -3.52 -16.66
CA TYR A 17 14.90 -3.28 -15.39
C TYR A 17 16.20 -2.48 -15.56
N PRO A 18 17.13 -2.82 -16.48
CA PRO A 18 18.39 -2.09 -16.61
C PRO A 18 18.24 -0.60 -16.98
N ASN A 19 17.07 -0.22 -17.50
CA ASN A 19 16.78 1.16 -17.89
C ASN A 19 16.19 1.99 -16.74
N TRP A 20 15.98 1.41 -15.56
CA TRP A 20 15.53 2.14 -14.38
C TRP A 20 16.69 2.86 -13.70
N ASN A 21 16.57 4.18 -13.64
CA ASN A 21 17.51 5.10 -13.04
C ASN A 21 16.76 6.28 -12.42
N ARG A 22 17.50 7.20 -11.80
CA ARG A 22 16.98 8.41 -11.16
C ARG A 22 16.05 9.22 -12.06
N ASP A 23 16.53 9.58 -13.25
CA ASP A 23 15.78 10.42 -14.20
C ASP A 23 14.49 9.74 -14.63
N ARG A 24 14.52 8.42 -14.82
CA ARG A 24 13.34 7.65 -15.16
C ARG A 24 12.31 7.68 -14.03
N LEU A 25 12.72 7.44 -12.78
CA LEU A 25 11.82 7.48 -11.64
C LEU A 25 11.20 8.88 -11.47
N ILE A 26 12.00 9.95 -11.54
CA ILE A 26 11.50 11.33 -11.51
C ILE A 26 10.45 11.54 -12.60
N ASN A 27 10.73 11.10 -13.83
CA ASN A 27 9.82 11.25 -14.95
C ASN A 27 8.48 10.52 -14.73
N GLU A 28 8.50 9.31 -14.17
CA GLU A 28 7.28 8.57 -13.86
C GLU A 28 6.48 9.21 -12.71
N ILE A 29 7.15 9.65 -11.63
CA ILE A 29 6.51 10.41 -10.55
C ILE A 29 5.81 11.65 -11.10
N HIS A 30 6.55 12.46 -11.86
CA HIS A 30 6.03 13.70 -12.42
C HIS A 30 4.86 13.46 -13.39
N LYS A 31 4.93 12.40 -14.23
CA LYS A 31 3.79 11.98 -15.08
C LYS A 31 2.58 11.57 -14.25
N ALA A 32 2.77 10.83 -13.15
CA ALA A 32 1.69 10.40 -12.28
C ALA A 32 1.03 11.60 -11.58
N VAL A 33 1.83 12.52 -11.03
CA VAL A 33 1.34 13.72 -10.35
C VAL A 33 0.59 14.63 -11.33
N LYS A 34 1.15 14.92 -12.51
CA LYS A 34 0.51 15.77 -13.53
C LYS A 34 -0.82 15.24 -14.06
N LYS A 35 -1.07 13.93 -13.97
CA LYS A 35 -2.37 13.35 -14.34
C LYS A 35 -3.47 13.66 -13.32
N LEU A 36 -3.09 13.89 -12.06
CA LEU A 36 -4.02 14.10 -10.95
C LEU A 36 -4.13 15.58 -10.56
N TYR A 37 -3.04 16.34 -10.74
CA TYR A 37 -2.94 17.71 -10.27
C TYR A 37 -2.21 18.60 -11.29
N ILE A 38 -2.79 19.78 -11.56
CA ILE A 38 -2.25 20.80 -12.46
C ILE A 38 -2.34 22.22 -11.84
N GLY A 39 -2.41 22.30 -10.50
CA GLY A 39 -2.54 23.57 -9.79
C GLY A 39 -1.22 24.31 -9.63
N ASP A 40 -1.29 25.49 -9.01
CA ASP A 40 -0.17 26.44 -8.91
C ASP A 40 1.03 25.86 -8.13
N HIS A 41 0.80 24.90 -7.25
CA HIS A 41 1.84 24.27 -6.41
C HIS A 41 2.43 22.98 -6.99
N LEU A 42 2.22 22.71 -8.28
CA LEU A 42 2.57 21.42 -8.88
C LEU A 42 4.07 21.12 -8.79
N GLU A 43 4.93 22.10 -9.03
CA GLU A 43 6.38 21.88 -9.01
C GLU A 43 6.89 21.73 -7.57
N GLU A 44 6.37 22.47 -6.59
CA GLU A 44 6.71 22.26 -5.17
C GLU A 44 6.28 20.88 -4.68
N LEU A 45 5.05 20.46 -5.01
CA LEU A 45 4.55 19.13 -4.68
C LEU A 45 5.43 18.03 -5.28
N VAL A 46 5.77 18.14 -6.57
CA VAL A 46 6.64 17.15 -7.23
C VAL A 46 8.01 17.11 -6.57
N ASN A 47 8.59 18.25 -6.21
CA ASN A 47 9.89 18.31 -5.54
C ASN A 47 9.87 17.62 -4.17
N ASP A 48 8.82 17.84 -3.36
CA ASP A 48 8.67 17.16 -2.07
C ASP A 48 8.51 15.63 -2.25
N ILE A 49 7.78 15.19 -3.28
CA ILE A 49 7.64 13.75 -3.62
C ILE A 49 8.99 13.17 -4.09
N ILE A 50 9.74 13.89 -4.91
CA ILE A 50 11.09 13.46 -5.34
C ILE A 50 12.02 13.35 -4.13
N SER A 51 11.96 14.32 -3.21
CA SER A 51 12.78 14.28 -2.00
C SER A 51 12.49 13.03 -1.16
N TYR A 52 11.21 12.68 -1.00
CA TYR A 52 10.80 11.55 -0.18
C TYR A 52 11.07 10.17 -0.83
N TYR A 53 10.77 10.02 -2.12
CA TYR A 53 10.88 8.72 -2.81
C TYR A 53 12.18 8.50 -3.55
N VAL A 54 12.88 9.55 -3.97
CA VAL A 54 14.11 9.40 -4.77
C VAL A 54 15.34 9.76 -3.94
N ASP A 55 15.33 10.90 -3.26
CA ASP A 55 16.53 11.42 -2.60
C ASP A 55 16.80 10.74 -1.24
N ARG A 56 15.75 10.28 -0.54
CA ARG A 56 15.86 9.55 0.73
C ARG A 56 16.65 8.26 0.55
N ASP A 57 17.83 8.21 1.17
CA ASP A 57 18.73 7.04 1.17
C ASP A 57 19.04 6.49 -0.23
N GLU A 58 19.24 7.38 -1.22
CA GLU A 58 19.39 7.01 -2.63
C GLU A 58 20.55 6.01 -2.85
N GLU A 59 20.24 4.91 -3.55
CA GLU A 59 21.23 3.96 -4.06
C GLU A 59 21.23 3.96 -5.60
N GLN A 60 22.41 4.07 -6.21
CA GLN A 60 22.54 4.21 -7.66
C GLN A 60 22.52 2.86 -8.41
N HIS A 61 21.43 2.11 -8.29
CA HIS A 61 21.17 0.90 -9.08
C HIS A 61 19.68 0.73 -9.36
N PHE A 62 19.35 -0.05 -10.38
CA PHE A 62 17.98 -0.11 -10.91
C PHE A 62 16.97 -0.70 -9.92
N GLU A 63 17.41 -1.63 -9.07
CA GLU A 63 16.53 -2.27 -8.08
C GLU A 63 16.01 -1.25 -7.06
N PHE A 64 16.84 -0.27 -6.66
CA PHE A 64 16.41 0.82 -5.79
C PHE A 64 15.30 1.66 -6.45
N TYR A 65 15.49 2.08 -7.69
CA TYR A 65 14.51 2.95 -8.35
C TYR A 65 13.18 2.26 -8.64
N ILE A 66 13.20 0.95 -8.95
CA ILE A 66 11.98 0.16 -9.12
C ILE A 66 11.27 -0.06 -7.78
N ASP A 67 12.02 -0.33 -6.72
CA ASP A 67 11.48 -0.48 -5.37
C ASP A 67 10.81 0.82 -4.90
N ARG A 68 11.47 1.97 -5.08
CA ARG A 68 10.90 3.30 -4.79
C ARG A 68 9.68 3.65 -5.64
N TYR A 69 9.67 3.27 -6.93
CA TYR A 69 8.48 3.42 -7.77
C TYR A 69 7.31 2.59 -7.24
N THR A 70 7.60 1.36 -6.81
CA THR A 70 6.61 0.44 -6.24
C THR A 70 6.08 0.96 -4.92
N GLU A 71 6.94 1.50 -4.05
CA GLU A 71 6.57 2.18 -2.80
C GLU A 71 5.64 3.36 -3.08
N PHE A 72 6.03 4.27 -3.99
CA PHE A 72 5.23 5.43 -4.39
C PHE A 72 3.82 5.07 -4.85
N LEU A 73 3.70 4.07 -5.75
CA LEU A 73 2.39 3.62 -6.22
C LEU A 73 1.60 2.90 -5.13
N SER A 74 2.25 2.08 -4.31
CA SER A 74 1.59 1.37 -3.20
C SER A 74 1.03 2.34 -2.17
N ASP A 75 1.77 3.41 -1.89
CA ASP A 75 1.37 4.45 -0.96
C ASP A 75 0.13 5.19 -1.42
N LEU A 76 0.14 5.67 -2.67
CA LEU A 76 -0.98 6.39 -3.27
C LEU A 76 -2.24 5.53 -3.42
N LEU A 77 -2.09 4.27 -3.82
CA LEU A 77 -3.23 3.45 -4.22
C LEU A 77 -3.83 2.61 -3.09
N PHE A 78 -3.03 2.25 -2.08
CA PHE A 78 -3.46 1.26 -1.09
C PHE A 78 -3.17 1.69 0.34
N VAL A 79 -1.93 2.05 0.66
CA VAL A 79 -1.50 2.24 2.05
C VAL A 79 -2.19 3.44 2.68
N VAL A 80 -2.03 4.63 2.09
CA VAL A 80 -2.61 5.86 2.68
C VAL A 80 -4.14 5.85 2.65
N PRO A 81 -4.82 5.42 1.56
CA PRO A 81 -6.27 5.23 1.59
C PRO A 81 -6.74 4.27 2.68
N SER A 82 -5.98 3.20 2.96
CA SER A 82 -6.33 2.24 4.01
C SER A 82 -6.19 2.86 5.39
N ALA A 83 -5.09 3.57 5.67
CA ALA A 83 -4.89 4.28 6.93
C ALA A 83 -5.99 5.34 7.16
N ASP A 84 -6.30 6.15 6.15
CA ASP A 84 -7.40 7.12 6.19
C ASP A 84 -8.75 6.45 6.44
N GLY A 85 -9.00 5.33 5.75
CA GLY A 85 -10.22 4.55 5.91
C GLY A 85 -10.39 3.94 7.29
N ILE A 86 -9.30 3.51 7.93
CA ILE A 86 -9.26 3.01 9.30
C ILE A 86 -9.54 4.15 10.27
N LEU A 87 -8.82 5.27 10.15
CA LEU A 87 -8.98 6.44 11.02
C LEU A 87 -10.40 7.00 10.97
N ALA A 88 -10.98 7.13 9.77
CA ALA A 88 -12.33 7.66 9.59
C ALA A 88 -13.41 6.76 10.23
N ARG A 89 -13.28 5.43 10.09
CA ARG A 89 -14.24 4.47 10.68
C ARG A 89 -14.08 4.34 12.19
N SER A 90 -12.84 4.31 12.68
CA SER A 90 -12.56 4.34 14.11
C SER A 90 -13.12 5.61 14.76
N ALA A 91 -12.95 6.78 14.13
CA ALA A 91 -13.55 8.04 14.61
C ALA A 91 -15.09 8.03 14.60
N ALA A 92 -15.71 7.19 13.78
CA ALA A 92 -17.15 6.96 13.77
C ALA A 92 -17.60 5.91 14.80
N GLY A 93 -16.71 5.39 15.64
CA GLY A 93 -16.99 4.42 16.71
C GLY A 93 -17.05 2.97 16.24
N TRP A 94 -16.40 2.64 15.12
CA TRP A 94 -16.31 1.26 14.66
C TRP A 94 -15.11 0.57 15.30
N ASP A 95 -15.29 -0.68 15.71
CA ASP A 95 -14.18 -1.55 16.08
C ASP A 95 -13.41 -1.92 14.81
N MET A 96 -12.14 -1.53 14.76
CA MET A 96 -11.30 -1.65 13.57
C MET A 96 -10.11 -2.54 13.87
N TYR A 97 -9.79 -3.41 12.91
CA TYR A 97 -8.64 -4.31 12.94
C TYR A 97 -7.87 -4.14 11.63
N ALA A 98 -6.55 -4.03 11.72
CA ALA A 98 -5.68 -3.83 10.57
C ALA A 98 -4.61 -4.93 10.50
N TYR A 99 -4.16 -5.23 9.29
CA TYR A 99 -3.02 -6.12 9.04
C TYR A 99 -2.12 -5.60 7.93
N SER A 100 -0.87 -6.06 7.94
CA SER A 100 0.04 -6.00 6.80
C SER A 100 0.48 -7.42 6.46
N LEU A 101 0.41 -7.81 5.19
CA LEU A 101 0.94 -9.10 4.74
C LEU A 101 2.39 -8.93 4.31
N ASP A 102 3.31 -9.30 5.19
CA ASP A 102 4.76 -9.17 4.99
C ASP A 102 5.38 -10.55 4.71
N HIS A 103 4.66 -11.39 3.97
CA HIS A 103 5.09 -12.73 3.61
C HIS A 103 4.69 -13.06 2.18
N TYR A 104 5.59 -13.76 1.49
CA TYR A 104 5.33 -14.30 0.17
C TYR A 104 6.07 -15.64 0.02
N ASN A 105 5.49 -16.54 -0.75
CA ASN A 105 6.19 -17.77 -1.13
C ASN A 105 7.08 -17.51 -2.35
N GLU A 106 8.36 -17.90 -2.30
CA GLU A 106 9.31 -17.68 -3.41
C GLU A 106 8.84 -18.24 -4.76
N ALA A 107 8.03 -19.29 -4.77
CA ALA A 107 7.53 -19.90 -6.00
C ALA A 107 6.56 -19.00 -6.80
N ILE A 108 6.04 -17.91 -6.20
CA ILE A 108 5.20 -16.96 -6.92
C ILE A 108 5.99 -16.09 -7.91
N TRP A 109 7.31 -15.96 -7.69
CA TRP A 109 8.22 -15.14 -8.49
C TRP A 109 8.98 -15.97 -9.52
N ASP A 110 9.29 -15.38 -10.68
CA ASP A 110 10.27 -15.98 -11.59
C ASP A 110 11.69 -15.90 -11.02
N LYS A 111 12.57 -16.79 -11.50
CA LYS A 111 13.94 -16.93 -10.98
C LYS A 111 14.84 -15.75 -11.34
N ASP A 112 14.52 -15.06 -12.42
CA ASP A 112 15.23 -13.90 -12.96
C ASP A 112 14.83 -12.58 -12.27
N VAL A 113 13.74 -12.56 -11.50
CA VAL A 113 13.38 -11.41 -10.67
C VAL A 113 14.42 -11.26 -9.54
N PRO A 114 15.13 -10.11 -9.45
CA PRO A 114 16.08 -9.85 -8.38
C PRO A 114 15.44 -9.98 -7.00
N LYS A 115 16.17 -10.55 -6.04
CA LYS A 115 15.64 -10.80 -4.68
C LYS A 115 15.10 -9.54 -4.02
N ARG A 116 15.73 -8.38 -4.25
CA ARG A 116 15.30 -7.08 -3.69
C ARG A 116 13.91 -6.66 -4.17
N LEU A 117 13.51 -7.08 -5.38
CA LEU A 117 12.22 -6.74 -5.97
C LEU A 117 11.12 -7.77 -5.65
N LYS A 118 11.45 -8.81 -4.89
CA LYS A 118 10.48 -9.82 -4.46
C LYS A 118 9.83 -9.38 -3.15
N GLY A 119 8.51 -9.36 -3.16
CA GLY A 119 7.69 -9.05 -1.99
C GLY A 119 6.34 -9.75 -2.05
N ALA A 120 5.40 -9.31 -1.24
CA ALA A 120 4.00 -9.73 -1.30
C ALA A 120 3.27 -8.87 -2.37
N PRO A 121 3.03 -9.38 -3.59
CA PRO A 121 2.35 -8.59 -4.61
C PRO A 121 0.86 -8.44 -4.28
N HIS A 122 0.24 -7.38 -4.79
CA HIS A 122 -1.19 -7.14 -4.61
C HIS A 122 -2.05 -8.38 -4.97
N GLY A 123 -2.91 -8.80 -4.04
CA GLY A 123 -3.79 -9.95 -4.21
C GLY A 123 -3.14 -11.30 -3.86
N CYS A 124 -1.88 -11.34 -3.41
CA CYS A 124 -1.25 -12.61 -3.01
C CYS A 124 -1.92 -13.24 -1.78
N GLU A 125 -2.59 -12.44 -0.94
CA GLU A 125 -3.38 -12.89 0.21
C GLU A 125 -4.53 -13.82 -0.19
N PHE A 126 -5.00 -13.72 -1.44
CA PHE A 126 -6.06 -14.59 -1.94
C PHE A 126 -5.67 -16.06 -1.90
N GLN A 127 -4.39 -16.41 -2.02
CA GLN A 127 -3.94 -17.80 -1.98
C GLN A 127 -4.05 -18.42 -0.57
N TYR A 128 -4.04 -17.58 0.47
CA TYR A 128 -4.19 -17.99 1.86
C TYR A 128 -5.66 -17.95 2.30
N THR A 129 -6.44 -16.98 1.82
CA THR A 129 -7.83 -16.77 2.26
C THR A 129 -8.87 -17.60 1.49
N LYS A 130 -8.66 -17.82 0.19
CA LYS A 130 -9.56 -18.57 -0.69
C LYS A 130 -8.67 -19.55 -1.48
N ALA A 131 -9.17 -20.69 -1.92
CA ALA A 131 -8.39 -21.54 -2.85
C ALA A 131 -8.32 -20.91 -4.26
N MET A 132 -8.14 -19.58 -4.36
CA MET A 132 -8.04 -18.82 -5.60
C MET A 132 -6.58 -18.43 -5.84
N HIS A 133 -6.09 -18.77 -7.03
CA HIS A 133 -4.71 -18.55 -7.42
C HIS A 133 -4.59 -17.31 -8.29
N PHE A 134 -4.35 -16.16 -7.65
CA PHE A 134 -4.05 -14.90 -8.35
C PHE A 134 -2.61 -14.88 -8.88
N CYS A 135 -1.68 -15.52 -8.17
CA CYS A 135 -0.29 -15.71 -8.58
C CYS A 135 -0.03 -17.17 -8.95
N LYS A 136 1.24 -17.52 -9.24
CA LYS A 136 1.63 -18.92 -9.48
C LYS A 136 1.37 -19.77 -8.24
N HIS A 137 1.09 -21.04 -8.48
CA HIS A 137 0.87 -22.02 -7.42
C HIS A 137 2.16 -22.28 -6.63
N PHE A 138 1.99 -22.47 -5.33
CA PHE A 138 3.02 -22.97 -4.44
C PHE A 138 2.47 -24.10 -3.56
N HIS A 139 3.36 -24.86 -2.94
CA HIS A 139 3.01 -25.91 -2.01
C HIS A 139 2.76 -25.33 -0.61
N MET A 140 1.61 -25.65 -0.02
CA MET A 140 1.26 -25.26 1.35
C MET A 140 2.10 -26.09 2.34
N ASN A 141 3.27 -25.56 2.72
CA ASN A 141 4.11 -26.14 3.77
C ASN A 141 3.65 -25.67 5.17
N GLU A 142 4.37 -26.03 6.23
CA GLU A 142 4.02 -25.65 7.61
C GLU A 142 4.03 -24.12 7.83
N GLU A 143 4.98 -23.39 7.26
CA GLU A 143 5.05 -21.92 7.38
C GLU A 143 3.90 -21.24 6.63
N GLU A 144 3.57 -21.73 5.43
CA GLU A 144 2.44 -21.23 4.65
C GLU A 144 1.10 -21.54 5.32
N GLN A 145 1.02 -22.69 6.01
CA GLN A 145 -0.15 -23.11 6.75
C GLN A 145 -0.43 -22.17 7.92
N VAL A 146 0.60 -21.70 8.64
CA VAL A 146 0.44 -20.67 9.68
C VAL A 146 -0.17 -19.39 9.10
N VAL A 147 0.34 -18.91 7.96
CA VAL A 147 -0.21 -17.70 7.31
C VAL A 147 -1.65 -17.93 6.87
N ALA A 148 -1.96 -19.10 6.33
CA ALA A 148 -3.32 -19.48 5.96
C ALA A 148 -4.26 -19.54 7.15
N ASP A 149 -3.81 -20.07 8.29
CA ASP A 149 -4.62 -20.21 9.51
C ASP A 149 -4.88 -18.86 10.17
N VAL A 150 -3.88 -17.96 10.20
CA VAL A 150 -4.09 -16.56 10.63
C VAL A 150 -5.20 -15.92 9.81
N PHE A 151 -5.18 -16.02 8.47
CA PHE A 151 -6.23 -15.43 7.64
C PHE A 151 -7.58 -16.10 7.83
N ARG A 152 -7.63 -17.43 7.68
CA ARG A 152 -8.89 -18.18 7.63
C ARG A 152 -9.61 -18.17 8.97
N HIS A 153 -8.92 -18.47 10.06
CA HIS A 153 -9.54 -18.48 11.39
C HIS A 153 -9.98 -17.07 11.79
N SER A 154 -9.10 -16.07 11.61
CA SER A 154 -9.43 -14.70 11.98
C SER A 154 -10.62 -14.16 11.19
N PHE A 155 -10.70 -14.42 9.89
CA PHE A 155 -11.84 -13.96 9.08
C PHE A 155 -13.13 -14.71 9.42
N ILE A 156 -13.07 -16.01 9.71
CA ILE A 156 -14.23 -16.78 10.15
C ILE A 156 -14.77 -16.20 11.47
N GLU A 157 -13.90 -15.98 12.46
CA GLU A 157 -14.32 -15.46 13.77
C GLU A 157 -14.79 -14.01 13.68
N PHE A 158 -14.13 -13.16 12.88
CA PHE A 158 -14.63 -11.80 12.62
C PHE A 158 -16.05 -11.80 12.02
N VAL A 159 -16.34 -12.69 11.08
CA VAL A 159 -17.69 -12.83 10.51
C VAL A 159 -18.70 -13.36 11.54
N ARG A 160 -18.28 -14.25 12.45
CA ARG A 160 -19.17 -14.85 13.45
C ARG A 160 -19.51 -13.91 14.60
N ILE A 161 -18.52 -13.18 15.11
CA ILE A 161 -18.65 -12.44 16.38
C ILE A 161 -18.13 -11.00 16.32
N GLY A 162 -17.55 -10.55 15.20
CA GLY A 162 -16.99 -9.20 15.06
C GLY A 162 -15.57 -9.03 15.57
N ASP A 163 -14.94 -10.08 16.09
CA ASP A 163 -13.60 -10.06 16.67
C ASP A 163 -12.72 -11.14 16.00
N PRO A 164 -11.63 -10.76 15.29
CA PRO A 164 -10.76 -11.73 14.62
C PRO A 164 -9.92 -12.49 15.65
N SER A 165 -9.95 -13.82 15.59
CA SER A 165 -9.10 -14.66 16.43
C SER A 165 -8.51 -15.86 15.69
N ASN A 166 -7.32 -16.27 16.12
CA ASN A 166 -6.55 -17.40 15.61
C ASN A 166 -5.67 -17.95 16.74
N GLU A 167 -4.97 -19.07 16.50
CA GLU A 167 -4.14 -19.73 17.51
C GLU A 167 -2.67 -19.26 17.58
N HIS A 168 -2.26 -18.36 16.67
CA HIS A 168 -0.86 -17.98 16.50
C HIS A 168 -0.51 -16.62 17.12
N GLU A 169 -1.42 -15.65 17.07
CA GLU A 169 -1.23 -14.32 17.67
C GLU A 169 -2.57 -13.66 18.01
N VAL A 170 -2.59 -12.91 19.12
CA VAL A 170 -3.77 -12.14 19.53
C VAL A 170 -3.90 -10.90 18.65
N TRP A 171 -4.93 -10.87 17.81
CA TRP A 171 -5.18 -9.74 16.91
C TRP A 171 -5.95 -8.63 17.63
N LEU A 172 -5.23 -7.61 18.07
CA LEU A 172 -5.83 -6.47 18.77
C LEU A 172 -6.42 -5.45 17.80
N GLU A 173 -7.48 -4.75 18.25
CA GLU A 173 -8.00 -3.57 17.58
C GLU A 173 -6.91 -2.51 17.35
N VAL A 174 -7.08 -1.68 16.31
CA VAL A 174 -6.11 -0.64 15.94
C VAL A 174 -5.82 0.37 17.07
N GLY A 175 -6.74 0.51 18.03
CA GLY A 175 -6.62 1.42 19.17
C GLY A 175 -6.97 2.87 18.81
N ALA A 176 -6.84 3.75 19.79
CA ALA A 176 -7.09 5.18 19.62
C ALA A 176 -5.80 5.93 19.30
N GLY A 177 -5.86 6.88 18.35
CA GLY A 177 -4.76 7.77 18.02
C GLY A 177 -4.22 7.58 16.61
N LYS A 178 -3.04 8.17 16.35
CA LYS A 178 -2.39 8.13 15.03
C LYS A 178 -1.50 6.90 14.84
N ASP A 179 -0.98 6.36 15.93
CA ASP A 179 -0.14 5.16 15.91
C ASP A 179 -1.04 3.92 15.93
N LEU A 180 -1.55 3.55 14.75
CA LEU A 180 -2.47 2.44 14.60
C LEU A 180 -1.74 1.11 14.87
N ARG A 181 -2.30 0.27 15.72
CA ARG A 181 -1.87 -1.13 15.88
C ARG A 181 -2.31 -1.94 14.65
N TYR A 182 -1.49 -2.91 14.27
CA TYR A 182 -1.82 -3.83 13.19
C TYR A 182 -1.14 -5.18 13.40
N LEU A 183 -1.74 -6.24 12.84
CA LEU A 183 -1.12 -7.55 12.81
C LEU A 183 -0.17 -7.63 11.60
N GLN A 184 1.12 -7.80 11.84
CA GLN A 184 2.06 -8.18 10.78
C GLN A 184 1.91 -9.68 10.53
N ILE A 185 1.37 -10.05 9.38
CA ILE A 185 1.14 -11.44 9.01
C ILE A 185 2.38 -11.96 8.30
N THR A 186 3.04 -12.90 8.97
CA THR A 186 4.15 -13.73 8.47
C THR A 186 4.00 -15.14 9.06
N PRO A 187 4.88 -16.11 8.75
CA PRO A 187 4.89 -17.40 9.46
C PRO A 187 5.13 -17.29 10.97
N LYS A 188 5.57 -16.12 11.45
CA LYS A 188 5.64 -15.73 12.87
C LYS A 188 4.87 -14.42 13.04
N PRO A 189 3.53 -14.47 13.08
CA PRO A 189 2.71 -13.27 13.14
C PRO A 189 3.04 -12.47 14.41
N LEU A 190 2.96 -11.14 14.30
CA LEU A 190 3.31 -10.25 15.40
C LEU A 190 2.47 -8.97 15.37
N MET A 191 1.93 -8.58 16.52
CA MET A 191 1.31 -7.27 16.67
C MET A 191 2.36 -6.16 16.62
N LYS A 192 2.15 -5.19 15.74
CA LYS A 192 2.99 -4.00 15.56
C LYS A 192 2.20 -2.72 15.80
N LEU A 193 2.94 -1.62 15.96
CA LEU A 193 2.42 -0.27 16.11
C LEU A 193 2.94 0.59 14.95
N GLY A 194 2.10 1.51 14.48
CA GLY A 194 2.44 2.48 13.45
C GLY A 194 2.22 1.98 12.04
N PHE A 195 0.99 1.52 11.75
CA PHE A 195 0.56 1.06 10.43
C PHE A 195 0.87 2.10 9.34
N TYR A 196 2.00 1.93 8.65
CA TYR A 196 2.53 2.83 7.63
C TYR A 196 2.53 4.32 8.00
N ASN A 197 2.90 4.62 9.25
CA ASN A 197 2.88 5.98 9.79
C ASN A 197 3.71 6.99 8.97
N GLU A 198 4.88 6.58 8.48
CA GLU A 198 5.80 7.47 7.77
C GLU A 198 5.18 7.97 6.46
N SER A 199 4.80 7.04 5.58
CA SER A 199 4.12 7.36 4.32
C SER A 199 2.82 8.10 4.52
N THR A 200 2.01 7.67 5.51
CA THR A 200 0.76 8.37 5.83
C THR A 200 1.01 9.81 6.28
N SER A 201 2.01 10.04 7.13
CA SER A 201 2.37 11.39 7.58
C SER A 201 2.87 12.26 6.44
N PHE A 202 3.72 11.72 5.56
CA PHE A 202 4.21 12.42 4.38
C PHE A 202 3.04 12.88 3.49
N TRP A 203 2.16 11.96 3.09
CA TRP A 203 1.04 12.29 2.21
C TRP A 203 0.01 13.21 2.86
N HIS A 204 -0.19 13.10 4.17
CA HIS A 204 -1.03 14.04 4.93
C HIS A 204 -0.42 15.45 4.96
N GLU A 205 0.91 15.57 5.03
CA GLU A 205 1.58 16.87 4.97
C GLU A 205 1.41 17.52 3.59
N MET A 206 1.45 16.74 2.50
CA MET A 206 1.29 17.25 1.13
C MET A 206 -0.05 17.94 0.87
N ARG A 207 -1.06 17.70 1.73
CA ARG A 207 -2.34 18.42 1.73
C ARG A 207 -2.17 19.95 1.91
N LYS A 208 -1.00 20.41 2.36
CA LYS A 208 -0.60 21.83 2.40
C LYS A 208 -0.65 22.53 1.02
N TYR A 209 -0.61 21.76 -0.07
CA TYR A 209 -0.68 22.26 -1.45
C TYR A 209 -2.11 22.32 -2.01
N ASP A 210 -3.11 22.47 -1.14
CA ASP A 210 -4.55 22.62 -1.47
C ASP A 210 -5.20 21.43 -2.21
N PHE A 211 -4.48 20.32 -2.40
CA PHE A 211 -4.96 19.13 -3.06
C PHE A 211 -4.50 17.85 -2.33
N ASP A 212 -5.44 16.95 -2.08
CA ASP A 212 -5.16 15.62 -1.57
C ASP A 212 -4.96 14.66 -2.75
N MET A 213 -3.71 14.27 -2.97
CA MET A 213 -3.30 13.36 -4.04
C MET A 213 -3.90 11.96 -3.90
N VAL A 214 -4.18 11.53 -2.68
CA VAL A 214 -4.67 10.19 -2.36
C VAL A 214 -6.17 10.12 -2.55
N GLN A 215 -6.89 11.15 -2.10
CA GLN A 215 -8.35 11.25 -2.27
C GLN A 215 -8.75 11.84 -3.62
N THR A 216 -7.81 12.47 -4.34
CA THR A 216 -8.04 13.22 -5.59
C THR A 216 -9.05 14.37 -5.44
N LEU A 217 -8.98 15.06 -4.29
CA LEU A 217 -9.93 16.12 -3.92
C LEU A 217 -9.20 17.37 -3.42
N PRO A 218 -9.75 18.59 -3.61
CA PRO A 218 -9.26 19.78 -2.94
C PRO A 218 -9.34 19.66 -1.43
N THR A 219 -8.35 20.17 -0.70
CA THR A 219 -8.30 20.08 0.78
C THR A 219 -9.13 21.18 1.45
N VAL A 220 -9.37 22.29 0.75
CA VAL A 220 -10.27 23.36 1.18
C VAL A 220 -11.64 23.16 0.52
N LYS A 221 -12.72 23.17 1.32
CA LYS A 221 -14.08 23.31 0.77
C LYS A 221 -14.14 24.62 -0.01
N SER A 222 -14.34 24.54 -1.32
CA SER A 222 -14.54 25.71 -2.19
C SER A 222 -15.49 26.71 -1.53
N THR A 223 -14.95 27.84 -1.06
CA THR A 223 -15.71 29.02 -0.63
C THR A 223 -16.16 29.86 -1.82
N LYS A 224 -15.93 29.40 -3.07
CA LYS A 224 -16.53 30.04 -4.25
C LYS A 224 -18.01 29.67 -4.28
N GLY A 225 -18.79 30.63 -3.80
CA GLY A 225 -20.23 30.57 -3.62
C GLY A 225 -20.98 29.99 -4.81
N THR A 226 -22.01 29.24 -4.45
CA THR A 226 -23.14 28.86 -5.27
C THR A 226 -23.58 30.06 -6.12
N LYS A 227 -23.22 30.06 -7.41
CA LYS A 227 -24.11 30.71 -8.38
C LYS A 227 -25.20 29.70 -8.66
N GLN A 228 -26.35 29.92 -8.02
CA GLN A 228 -27.62 29.42 -8.51
C GLN A 228 -27.71 29.82 -9.99
N GLU A 229 -27.75 28.84 -10.87
CA GLU A 229 -28.29 29.05 -12.21
C GLU A 229 -29.79 28.81 -12.11
N LEU A 230 -30.52 29.83 -12.58
CA LEU A 230 -31.97 29.95 -12.68
C LEU A 230 -32.56 28.90 -13.63
#